data_AF-A0A0L7B680-F1
#
_entry.id   AF-A0A0L7B680-F1
#
_cell.length_a   1.000
_cell.length_b   1.000
_cell.length_c   1.000
_cell.angle_alpha   90.00
_cell.angle_beta   90.00
_cell.angle_gamma   90.00
#
_symmetry.space_group_name_H-M   'P 1'
#
loop_
_entity.id
_entity.type
_entity.pdbx_description
1 polymer ?
#
loop_
_entity_poly.entity_id
_entity_poly.type
_entity_poly.pdbx_seq_one_letter_code
_entity_poly.pdbx_strand_id
1 'polypeptide(L)'
;MSLTLQEAALVMAKINTHHGNARLDKLSVESFHEELRADVTLAECMEAVKRFYADNDSGRWMGSGDVNAMIRQLRNKAKPSEAEIARECDARGLEGDAAWLYRRQRMLGRQPEEAARITASSRNPLELEPAKPKRRTPVRHFLGAGDLGLGDILPRHAEPHLEN
;
A
#
# COMPACT_ATOMS: atom_id res chain seq x y z
N MET A 1 10.20 -1.13 16.31
CA MET A 1 11.05 -0.02 16.79
C MET A 1 12.17 0.15 15.79
N SER A 2 12.43 1.37 15.37
CA SER A 2 13.56 1.71 14.48
C SER A 2 14.87 1.64 15.27
N LEU A 3 15.95 1.25 14.60
CA LEU A 3 17.29 1.17 15.18
C LEU A 3 17.80 2.56 15.64
N THR A 4 18.32 2.65 16.86
CA THR A 4 18.98 3.85 17.40
C THR A 4 20.46 3.93 16.96
N LEU A 5 21.08 5.12 17.11
CA LEU A 5 22.51 5.30 16.82
C LEU A 5 23.41 4.41 17.70
N GLN A 6 23.05 4.22 18.97
CA GLN A 6 23.79 3.34 19.88
C GLN A 6 23.71 1.88 19.41
N GLU A 7 22.52 1.45 18.98
CA GLU A 7 22.33 0.11 18.41
C GLU A 7 23.06 -0.06 17.07
N ALA A 8 23.13 0.97 16.24
CA ALA A 8 23.93 0.97 15.02
C ALA A 8 25.43 0.81 15.33
N ALA A 9 25.93 1.49 16.36
CA ALA A 9 27.30 1.32 16.85
C ALA A 9 27.57 -0.12 17.30
N LEU A 10 26.61 -0.77 17.97
CA LEU A 10 26.72 -2.18 18.36
C LEU A 10 26.80 -3.11 17.14
N VAL A 11 26.01 -2.85 16.10
CA VAL A 11 26.06 -3.61 14.85
C VAL A 11 27.43 -3.44 14.17
N MET A 12 27.95 -2.22 14.06
CA MET A 12 29.29 -1.99 13.52
C MET A 12 30.38 -2.61 14.38
N ALA A 13 30.28 -2.53 15.71
CA ALA A 13 31.22 -3.20 16.59
C ALA A 13 31.24 -4.71 16.32
N LYS A 14 30.06 -5.32 16.15
CA LYS A 14 29.94 -6.74 15.78
C LYS A 14 30.59 -7.04 14.44
N ILE A 15 30.38 -6.21 13.41
CA ILE A 15 31.06 -6.32 12.11
C ILE A 15 32.58 -6.27 12.30
N ASN A 16 33.09 -5.30 13.06
CA ASN A 16 34.51 -5.11 13.30
C ASN A 16 35.15 -6.26 14.08
N THR A 17 34.39 -7.02 14.89
CA THR A 17 34.94 -8.24 15.54
C THR A 17 35.45 -9.28 14.55
N HIS A 18 34.91 -9.31 13.33
CA HIS A 18 35.37 -10.19 12.26
C HIS A 18 36.66 -9.68 11.59
N HIS A 19 37.06 -8.43 11.87
CA HIS A 19 38.18 -7.74 11.21
C HIS A 19 39.18 -7.18 12.22
N GLY A 20 39.49 -7.97 13.25
CA GLY A 20 40.52 -7.61 14.24
C GLY A 20 40.11 -6.53 15.23
N ASN A 21 38.81 -6.36 15.48
CA ASN A 21 38.26 -5.36 16.40
C ASN A 21 38.68 -3.93 16.03
N ALA A 22 38.58 -3.59 14.73
CA ALA A 22 38.85 -2.25 14.25
C ALA A 22 38.10 -1.19 15.07
N ARG A 23 38.77 -0.06 15.33
CA ARG A 23 38.20 1.03 16.13
C ARG A 23 37.04 1.67 15.37
N LEU A 24 36.01 2.04 16.11
CA LEU A 24 34.91 2.83 15.60
C LEU A 24 35.24 4.31 15.70
N ASP A 25 34.86 5.07 14.69
CA ASP A 25 34.84 6.53 14.70
C ASP A 25 33.40 7.03 14.61
N LYS A 26 33.17 8.24 15.11
CA LYS A 26 31.81 8.80 15.19
C LYS A 26 31.17 8.96 13.82
N LEU A 27 31.94 9.46 12.83
CA LEU A 27 31.42 9.75 11.51
C LEU A 27 30.98 8.46 10.80
N SER A 28 31.78 7.40 10.88
CA SER A 28 31.40 6.11 10.28
C SER A 28 30.15 5.50 10.90
N VAL A 29 29.96 5.65 12.22
CA VAL A 29 28.74 5.18 12.89
C VAL A 29 27.52 5.98 12.47
N GLU A 30 27.64 7.31 12.36
CA GLU A 30 26.56 8.17 11.88
C GLU A 30 26.19 7.85 10.43
N SER A 31 27.17 7.77 9.52
CA SER A 31 26.92 7.39 8.12
C SER A 31 26.33 5.98 7.99
N PHE A 32 26.84 5.01 8.75
CA PHE A 32 26.26 3.66 8.75
C PHE A 32 24.81 3.66 9.22
N HIS A 33 24.48 4.41 10.29
CA HIS A 33 23.12 4.52 10.81
C HIS A 33 22.16 5.17 9.80
N GLU A 34 22.60 6.23 9.12
CA GLU A 34 21.82 6.94 8.10
C GLU A 34 21.51 6.08 6.86
N GLU A 35 22.43 5.20 6.48
CA GLU A 35 22.28 4.32 5.31
C GLU A 35 21.41 3.07 5.59
N LEU A 36 21.16 2.75 6.86
CA LEU A 36 20.26 1.66 7.21
C LEU A 36 18.80 2.04 6.93
N ARG A 37 18.01 1.06 6.51
CA ARG A 37 16.56 1.28 6.35
C ARG A 37 15.93 1.64 7.69
N ALA A 38 15.03 2.63 7.68
CA ALA A 38 14.37 3.14 8.89
C ALA A 38 13.54 2.10 9.68
N ASP A 39 13.14 1.01 9.03
CA ASP A 39 12.27 -0.03 9.59
C ASP A 39 13.00 -1.26 10.10
N VAL A 40 14.33 -1.22 10.22
CA VAL A 40 15.14 -2.33 10.73
C VAL A 40 15.21 -2.33 12.25
N THR A 41 15.32 -3.53 12.81
CA THR A 41 15.53 -3.76 14.25
C THR A 41 16.94 -4.26 14.54
N LEU A 42 17.40 -4.08 15.78
CA LEU A 42 18.71 -4.60 16.20
C LEU A 42 18.83 -6.11 15.97
N ALA A 43 17.77 -6.87 16.26
CA ALA A 43 17.75 -8.33 16.09
C ALA A 43 17.95 -8.73 14.63
N GLU A 44 17.29 -8.04 13.68
CA GLU A 44 17.45 -8.29 12.25
C GLU A 44 18.88 -7.97 11.78
N CYS A 45 19.44 -6.85 12.24
CA CYS A 45 20.82 -6.48 11.91
C CYS A 45 21.82 -7.52 12.44
N MET A 46 21.67 -7.97 13.69
CA MET A 46 22.57 -8.96 14.28
C MET A 46 22.49 -10.32 13.57
N GLU A 47 21.28 -10.76 13.20
CA GLU A 47 21.11 -11.99 12.42
C GLU A 47 21.68 -11.84 11.00
N ALA A 48 21.55 -10.67 10.39
CA ALA A 48 22.16 -10.38 9.09
C ALA A 48 23.69 -10.47 9.15
N VAL A 49 24.32 -9.87 10.16
CA VAL A 49 25.78 -9.95 10.36
C VAL A 49 26.24 -11.39 10.57
N LYS A 50 25.51 -12.15 11.41
CA LYS A 50 25.80 -13.56 11.67
C LYS A 50 25.79 -14.39 10.39
N ARG A 51 24.76 -14.24 9.55
CA ARG A 51 24.66 -15.01 8.30
C ARG A 51 25.65 -14.58 7.25
N PHE A 52 25.89 -13.27 7.12
CA PHE A 52 26.87 -12.75 6.18
C PHE A 52 28.24 -13.38 6.44
N TYR A 53 28.73 -13.36 7.68
CA TYR A 53 30.04 -13.93 7.99
C TYR A 53 30.08 -15.45 8.16
N ALA A 54 28.93 -16.13 8.25
CA ALA A 54 28.90 -17.59 8.18
C ALA A 54 29.24 -18.10 6.77
N ASP A 55 28.82 -17.36 5.75
CA ASP A 55 28.97 -17.72 4.33
C ASP A 55 30.04 -16.87 3.61
N ASN A 56 30.77 -16.00 4.32
CA ASN A 56 31.77 -15.10 3.72
C ASN A 56 33.14 -15.77 3.64
N ASP A 57 33.49 -16.15 2.43
CA ASP A 57 34.77 -16.71 1.99
C ASP A 57 35.69 -15.66 1.33
N SER A 58 35.15 -14.47 1.00
CA SER A 58 35.91 -13.42 0.30
C SER A 58 36.73 -12.51 1.23
N GLY A 59 36.54 -12.59 2.55
CA GLY A 59 37.16 -11.69 3.53
C GLY A 59 36.67 -10.23 3.46
N ARG A 60 35.60 -9.97 2.70
CA ARG A 60 35.09 -8.61 2.49
C ARG A 60 34.35 -8.11 3.73
N TRP A 61 34.51 -6.83 4.04
CA TRP A 61 33.74 -6.15 5.07
C TRP A 61 32.27 -6.04 4.67
N MET A 62 31.39 -6.33 5.63
CA MET A 62 29.97 -6.07 5.49
C MET A 62 29.69 -4.57 5.58
N GLY A 63 29.05 -4.00 4.56
CA GLY A 63 28.56 -2.63 4.57
C GLY A 63 27.09 -2.52 4.98
N SER A 64 26.61 -1.29 5.18
CA SER A 64 25.19 -0.94 5.41
C SER A 64 24.26 -1.51 4.32
N GLY A 65 24.69 -1.43 3.04
CA GLY A 65 23.96 -1.99 1.90
C GLY A 65 23.79 -3.50 1.98
N ASP A 66 24.81 -4.22 2.46
CA ASP A 66 24.73 -5.68 2.66
C ASP A 66 23.78 -6.05 3.80
N VAL A 67 23.78 -5.26 4.88
CA VAL A 67 22.83 -5.43 5.99
C VAL A 67 21.41 -5.30 5.46
N ASN A 68 21.12 -4.24 4.71
CA ASN A 68 19.81 -4.01 4.12
C ASN A 68 19.40 -5.14 3.14
N ALA A 69 20.34 -5.62 2.30
CA ALA A 69 20.10 -6.70 1.36
C ALA A 69 19.81 -8.03 2.06
N MET A 70 20.59 -8.37 3.08
CA MET A 70 20.42 -9.59 3.87
C MET A 70 19.10 -9.56 4.63
N ILE A 71 18.75 -8.46 5.30
CA ILE A 71 17.44 -8.31 5.97
C ILE A 71 16.29 -8.48 4.98
N ARG A 72 16.39 -7.89 3.78
CA ARG A 72 15.38 -8.09 2.72
C ARG A 72 15.26 -9.57 2.34
N GLN A 73 16.38 -10.27 2.19
CA GLN A 73 16.39 -11.70 1.88
C GLN A 73 15.74 -12.51 3.02
N LEU A 74 16.05 -12.20 4.28
CA LEU A 74 15.47 -12.85 5.46
C LEU A 74 13.96 -12.66 5.53
N ARG A 75 13.48 -11.43 5.37
CA ARG A 75 12.05 -11.12 5.34
C ARG A 75 11.33 -11.84 4.21
N ASN A 76 11.96 -11.93 3.03
CA ASN A 76 11.38 -12.67 1.91
C ASN A 76 11.36 -14.19 2.15
N LYS A 77 12.40 -14.77 2.77
CA LYS A 77 12.42 -16.18 3.16
C LYS A 77 11.39 -16.52 4.24
N ALA A 78 11.06 -15.56 5.10
CA ALA A 78 10.05 -15.72 6.15
C ALA A 78 8.61 -15.54 5.63
N LYS A 79 8.40 -15.12 4.38
CA LYS A 79 7.05 -15.05 3.80
C LYS A 79 6.49 -16.47 3.66
N PRO A 80 5.25 -16.70 4.11
CA PRO A 80 4.61 -18.00 3.95
C PRO A 80 4.39 -18.31 2.47
N SER A 81 4.50 -19.57 2.11
CA SER A 81 4.15 -20.08 0.78
C SER A 81 2.66 -19.98 0.53
N GLU A 82 2.25 -19.92 -0.74
CA GLU A 82 0.82 -19.90 -1.10
C GLU A 82 0.07 -21.13 -0.56
N ALA A 83 0.72 -22.29 -0.53
CA ALA A 83 0.14 -23.53 -0.01
C ALA A 83 -0.07 -23.47 1.52
N GLU A 84 0.83 -22.84 2.26
CA GLU A 84 0.64 -22.59 3.70
C GLU A 84 -0.52 -21.64 3.93
N ILE A 85 -0.59 -20.53 3.20
CA ILE A 85 -1.70 -19.58 3.31
C ILE A 85 -3.03 -20.24 2.93
N ALA A 86 -3.07 -21.09 1.91
CA ALA A 86 -4.28 -21.82 1.53
C ALA A 86 -4.76 -22.72 2.68
N ARG A 87 -3.87 -23.52 3.28
CA ARG A 87 -4.20 -24.32 4.47
C ARG A 87 -4.67 -23.46 5.64
N GLU A 88 -4.06 -22.28 5.85
CA GLU A 88 -4.47 -21.34 6.88
C GLU A 88 -5.89 -20.79 6.63
N CYS A 89 -6.25 -20.51 5.37
CA CYS A 89 -7.60 -20.09 4.97
C CYS A 89 -8.62 -21.21 5.18
N ASP A 90 -8.32 -22.42 4.70
CA ASP A 90 -9.21 -23.58 4.82
C ASP A 90 -9.50 -23.90 6.28
N ALA A 91 -8.47 -23.91 7.14
CA ALA A 91 -8.60 -24.14 8.57
C ALA A 91 -9.46 -23.07 9.29
N ARG A 92 -9.60 -21.89 8.69
CA ARG A 92 -10.36 -20.76 9.23
C ARG A 92 -11.72 -20.58 8.55
N GLY A 93 -12.06 -21.42 7.56
CA GLY A 93 -13.27 -21.26 6.75
C GLY A 93 -13.33 -19.92 6.01
N LEU A 94 -12.17 -19.36 5.64
CA LEU A 94 -12.11 -18.09 4.90
C LEU A 94 -12.35 -18.33 3.42
N GLU A 95 -13.35 -17.66 2.85
CA GLU A 95 -13.69 -17.73 1.44
C GLU A 95 -13.76 -16.32 0.81
N GLY A 96 -13.75 -16.27 -0.53
CA GLY A 96 -13.92 -15.03 -1.30
C GLY A 96 -13.01 -13.87 -0.86
N ASP A 97 -13.62 -12.71 -0.60
CA ASP A 97 -12.91 -11.48 -0.25
C ASP A 97 -12.17 -11.58 1.10
N ALA A 98 -12.69 -12.35 2.05
CA ALA A 98 -12.04 -12.57 3.34
C ALA A 98 -10.74 -13.37 3.17
N ALA A 99 -10.75 -14.41 2.33
CA ALA A 99 -9.55 -15.17 1.99
C ALA A 99 -8.51 -14.31 1.25
N TRP A 100 -8.95 -13.45 0.33
CA TRP A 100 -8.07 -12.52 -0.38
C TRP A 100 -7.41 -11.51 0.58
N LEU A 101 -8.20 -10.87 1.45
CA LEU A 101 -7.70 -9.93 2.45
C LEU A 101 -6.68 -10.60 3.38
N TYR A 102 -6.99 -11.80 3.85
CA TYR A 102 -6.10 -12.59 4.70
C TYR A 102 -4.77 -12.88 3.99
N ARG A 103 -4.81 -13.41 2.77
CA ARG A 103 -3.62 -13.67 1.95
C ARG A 103 -2.77 -12.41 1.77
N ARG A 104 -3.40 -11.27 1.52
CA ARG A 104 -2.70 -9.98 1.42
C ARG A 104 -1.97 -9.61 2.72
N GLN A 105 -2.62 -9.76 3.88
CA GLN A 105 -1.96 -9.47 5.16
C GLN A 105 -0.79 -10.41 5.44
N ARG A 106 -0.92 -11.70 5.13
CA ARG A 106 0.17 -12.68 5.26
C ARG A 106 1.35 -12.34 4.36
N MET A 107 1.10 -11.95 3.12
CA MET A 107 2.14 -11.51 2.18
C MET A 107 2.83 -10.21 2.58
N LEU A 108 2.16 -9.36 3.37
CA LEU A 108 2.75 -8.18 4.03
C LEU A 108 3.58 -8.55 5.27
N GLY A 109 3.71 -9.83 5.61
CA GLY A 109 4.52 -10.32 6.73
C GLY A 109 3.79 -10.34 8.08
N ARG A 110 2.47 -10.13 8.12
CA ARG A 110 1.67 -10.21 9.35
C ARG A 110 1.55 -11.65 9.81
N GLN A 111 1.62 -11.91 11.11
CA GLN A 111 1.43 -13.25 11.67
C GLN A 111 -0.02 -13.75 11.48
N PRO A 112 -0.27 -15.08 11.46
CA PRO A 112 -1.59 -15.64 11.17
C PRO A 112 -2.74 -15.05 12.01
N GLU A 113 -2.52 -14.81 13.29
CA GLU A 113 -3.51 -14.28 14.24
C GLU A 113 -3.77 -12.79 14.04
N GLU A 114 -2.71 -12.02 13.75
CA GLU A 114 -2.85 -10.59 13.42
C GLU A 114 -3.57 -10.40 12.09
N ALA A 115 -3.20 -11.19 11.07
CA ALA A 115 -3.87 -11.21 9.77
C ALA A 115 -5.35 -11.55 9.92
N ALA A 116 -5.70 -12.57 10.73
CA ALA A 116 -7.09 -12.97 10.96
C ALA A 116 -7.89 -11.86 11.66
N ARG A 117 -7.32 -11.22 12.69
CA ARG A 117 -7.96 -10.09 13.37
C ARG A 117 -8.22 -8.92 12.43
N ILE A 118 -7.24 -8.57 11.60
CA ILE A 118 -7.40 -7.51 10.59
C ILE A 118 -8.51 -7.88 9.62
N THR A 119 -8.46 -9.08 9.02
CA THR A 119 -9.49 -9.58 8.10
C THR A 119 -10.90 -9.55 8.70
N ALA A 120 -11.05 -9.97 9.96
CA ALA A 120 -12.35 -9.94 10.66
C ALA A 120 -12.83 -8.52 10.97
N SER A 121 -11.91 -7.58 11.21
CA SER A 121 -12.23 -6.17 11.50
C SER A 121 -12.46 -5.32 10.25
N SER A 122 -11.91 -5.73 9.11
CA SER A 122 -12.06 -5.01 7.85
C SER A 122 -13.45 -5.24 7.28
N ARG A 123 -14.24 -4.15 7.17
CA ARG A 123 -15.33 -4.09 6.20
C ARG A 123 -14.78 -4.43 4.82
N ASN A 124 -15.53 -5.20 4.04
CA ASN A 124 -15.12 -5.60 2.70
C ASN A 124 -14.87 -4.34 1.84
N PRO A 125 -13.62 -4.04 1.44
CA PRO A 125 -13.30 -2.82 0.72
C PRO A 125 -13.84 -2.81 -0.73
N LEU A 126 -14.35 -3.94 -1.22
CA LEU A 126 -15.01 -4.06 -2.52
C LEU A 126 -16.54 -4.01 -2.42
N GLU A 127 -17.08 -3.97 -1.21
CA GLU A 127 -18.53 -3.88 -0.99
C GLU A 127 -19.00 -2.46 -1.33
N LEU A 128 -19.58 -2.33 -2.51
CA LEU A 128 -20.25 -1.11 -2.94
C LEU A 128 -21.57 -0.98 -2.15
N GLU A 129 -21.70 0.11 -1.41
CA GLU A 129 -22.98 0.50 -0.80
C GLU A 129 -24.08 0.47 -1.88
N PRO A 130 -25.22 -0.20 -1.64
CA PRO A 130 -26.28 -0.30 -2.63
C PRO A 130 -26.70 1.10 -3.08
N ALA A 131 -26.77 1.30 -4.40
CA ALA A 131 -27.11 2.60 -4.97
C ALA A 131 -28.40 3.13 -4.33
N LYS A 132 -28.32 4.30 -3.68
CA LYS A 132 -29.50 4.93 -3.06
C LYS A 132 -30.62 5.00 -4.10
N PRO A 133 -31.83 4.52 -3.81
CA PRO A 133 -32.92 4.53 -4.78
C PRO A 133 -33.18 5.98 -5.18
N LYS A 134 -33.00 6.30 -6.47
CA LYS A 134 -33.34 7.62 -7.01
C LYS A 134 -34.85 7.81 -6.82
N ARG A 135 -35.25 8.80 -6.01
CA ARG A 135 -36.65 9.23 -5.93
C ARG A 135 -37.06 9.68 -7.34
N ARG A 136 -37.99 8.96 -7.96
CA ARG A 136 -38.62 9.41 -9.22
C ARG A 136 -39.45 10.64 -8.87
N THR A 137 -39.03 11.81 -9.33
CA THR A 137 -39.86 13.01 -9.28
C THR A 137 -41.10 12.74 -10.13
N PRO A 138 -42.33 12.83 -9.60
CA PRO A 138 -43.52 12.68 -10.42
C PRO A 138 -43.53 13.80 -11.47
N VAL A 139 -43.61 13.43 -12.74
CA VAL A 139 -43.76 14.38 -13.85
C VAL A 139 -45.11 15.06 -13.65
N ARG A 140 -45.08 16.37 -13.36
CA ARG A 140 -46.27 17.21 -13.34
C ARG A 140 -46.67 17.42 -14.81
N HIS A 141 -47.74 16.79 -15.27
CA HIS A 141 -48.35 17.13 -16.56
C HIS A 141 -48.77 18.61 -16.51
N PHE A 142 -48.22 19.41 -17.43
CA PHE A 142 -48.64 20.78 -17.66
C PHE A 142 -50.01 20.75 -18.33
N LEU A 143 -51.07 21.01 -17.55
CA LEU A 143 -52.41 21.30 -18.07
C LEU A 143 -52.43 22.75 -18.53
N GLY A 144 -52.06 22.98 -19.79
CA GLY A 144 -52.26 24.25 -20.47
C GLY A 144 -53.73 24.40 -20.85
N ALA A 145 -54.40 25.38 -20.25
CA ALA A 145 -55.72 25.84 -20.66
C ALA A 145 -55.59 27.18 -21.39
N GLY A 146 -56.20 27.28 -22.57
CA GLY A 146 -56.79 28.54 -23.06
C GLY A 146 -56.00 29.36 -24.07
N ASP A 147 -56.36 29.17 -25.35
CA ASP A 147 -56.77 30.21 -26.31
C ASP A 147 -55.75 31.26 -26.80
N LEU A 148 -55.23 31.06 -28.02
CA LEU A 148 -54.93 32.15 -28.98
C LEU A 148 -55.04 31.64 -30.43
N GLY A 149 -56.23 31.83 -31.00
CA GLY A 149 -56.46 32.42 -32.34
C GLY A 149 -55.72 31.84 -33.56
N LEU A 150 -56.45 31.04 -34.34
CA LEU A 150 -56.16 30.75 -35.75
C LEU A 150 -56.77 31.87 -36.63
N GLY A 151 -55.97 32.47 -37.52
CA GLY A 151 -56.43 33.38 -38.58
C GLY A 151 -55.44 34.53 -38.78
N ASP A 152 -54.71 34.54 -39.91
CA ASP A 152 -55.01 35.42 -41.07
C ASP A 152 -53.96 36.59 -41.07
N ILE A 153 -53.23 37.04 -42.12
CA ILE A 153 -53.26 36.91 -43.58
C ILE A 153 -51.87 37.30 -44.14
N LEU A 154 -51.48 36.69 -45.26
CA LEU A 154 -50.28 36.90 -46.12
C LEU A 154 -50.00 38.37 -46.54
N PRO A 155 -48.75 38.74 -46.87
CA PRO A 155 -48.44 40.00 -47.53
C PRO A 155 -48.53 39.88 -49.06
N ARG A 156 -49.33 40.72 -49.73
CA ARG A 156 -49.27 40.95 -51.19
C ARG A 156 -48.80 42.38 -51.47
N HIS A 157 -47.81 42.47 -52.34
CA HIS A 157 -47.19 43.69 -52.87
C HIS A 157 -48.15 44.55 -53.70
N ALA A 158 -48.00 45.88 -53.62
CA ALA A 158 -47.99 46.81 -54.76
C ALA A 158 -47.43 48.19 -54.35
N GLU A 159 -46.54 48.72 -55.19
CA GLU A 159 -45.70 49.93 -55.08
C GLU A 159 -46.46 51.24 -55.43
N PRO A 160 -45.80 52.34 -55.84
CA PRO A 160 -44.92 53.27 -55.11
C PRO A 160 -45.51 54.70 -55.04
N HIS A 161 -44.83 55.54 -54.25
CA HIS A 161 -45.01 57.00 -54.14
C HIS A 161 -44.99 57.76 -55.47
N LEU A 162 -45.82 58.80 -55.58
CA LEU A 162 -45.49 60.07 -56.25
C LEU A 162 -46.23 61.22 -55.54
N GLU A 163 -45.50 61.97 -54.70
CA GLU A 163 -45.81 63.37 -54.39
C GLU A 163 -44.63 64.21 -54.84
N ASN A 164 -44.93 65.34 -55.49
CA ASN A 164 -44.24 66.59 -55.19
C ASN A 164 -45.07 67.31 -54.13
#